data_AF-A0A351NXC2-F1
#
_entry.id   AF-A0A351NXC2-F1
#
_cell.length_a   1.000
_cell.length_b   1.000
_cell.length_c   1.000
_cell.angle_alpha   90.00
_cell.angle_beta   90.00
_cell.angle_gamma   90.00
#
_symmetry.space_group_name_H-M   'P 1'
#
loop_
_entity.id
_entity.type
_entity.pdbx_description
1 polymer ?
#
loop_
_entity_poly.entity_id
_entity_poly.type
_entity_poly.pdbx_seq_one_letter_code
_entity_poly.pdbx_strand_id
1 'polypeptide(L)'
;MPNMNLQNRSSQELMVMLHNIMRAQDTDAAKTRKKILYQELANRNRALCSGKNIDVMPSDGALSAFGYHVGDGGITRAEQRQLILTYLLEAPMPPVVDRDYTESWGFPSSISRKEKLLRTLKGLASG
;
A
#
# COMPACT_ATOMS: atom_id res chain seq x y z
N MET A 1 -18.00 -7.96 14.87
CA MET A 1 -17.15 -7.37 13.82
C MET A 1 -17.08 -8.34 12.65
N PRO A 2 -17.02 -7.88 11.38
CA PRO A 2 -16.86 -8.80 10.27
C PRO A 2 -15.52 -9.55 10.42
N ASN A 3 -15.56 -10.88 10.50
CA ASN A 3 -14.35 -11.69 10.55
C ASN A 3 -13.77 -11.79 9.13
N MET A 4 -12.77 -10.96 8.82
CA MET A 4 -12.11 -10.96 7.51
C MET A 4 -10.96 -11.98 7.41
N ASN A 5 -10.65 -12.68 8.52
CA ASN A 5 -9.54 -13.63 8.64
C ASN A 5 -8.21 -13.10 8.03
N LEU A 6 -7.81 -11.89 8.42
CA LEU A 6 -6.64 -11.22 7.81
C LEU A 6 -5.30 -11.81 8.25
N GLN A 7 -5.23 -12.42 9.43
CA GLN A 7 -3.98 -12.97 9.99
C GLN A 7 -3.45 -14.14 9.18
N ASN A 8 -4.32 -14.91 8.54
CA ASN A 8 -3.94 -16.09 7.76
C ASN A 8 -3.62 -15.75 6.30
N ARG A 9 -3.56 -14.47 5.93
CA ARG A 9 -3.33 -14.01 4.55
C ARG A 9 -1.92 -13.46 4.38
N SER A 10 -1.32 -13.66 3.22
CA SER A 10 -0.05 -13.02 2.86
C SER A 10 -0.21 -11.51 2.71
N SER A 11 0.90 -10.77 2.76
CA SER A 11 0.88 -9.31 2.56
C SER A 11 0.34 -8.96 1.16
N GLN A 12 0.62 -9.79 0.15
CA GLN A 12 0.08 -9.66 -1.20
C GLN A 12 -1.45 -9.79 -1.23
N GLU A 13 -2.01 -10.79 -0.54
CA GLU A 13 -3.46 -10.98 -0.48
C GLU A 13 -4.17 -9.80 0.19
N LEU A 14 -3.55 -9.21 1.22
CA LEU A 14 -4.08 -8.00 1.85
C LEU A 14 -4.11 -6.81 0.89
N MET A 15 -3.10 -6.66 0.03
CA MET A 15 -3.10 -5.60 -1.00
C MET A 15 -4.18 -5.84 -2.05
N VAL A 16 -4.40 -7.09 -2.49
CA VAL A 16 -5.53 -7.43 -3.38
C VAL A 16 -6.87 -7.07 -2.73
N MET A 17 -7.06 -7.41 -1.45
CA MET A 17 -8.26 -7.04 -0.70
C MET A 17 -8.42 -5.52 -0.60
N LEU A 18 -7.32 -4.79 -0.39
CA LEU A 18 -7.33 -3.34 -0.35
C LEU A 18 -7.86 -2.75 -1.65
N HIS A 19 -7.33 -3.20 -2.80
CA HIS A 19 -7.80 -2.80 -4.12
C HIS A 19 -9.28 -3.09 -4.36
N ASN A 20 -9.76 -4.24 -3.90
CA ASN A 20 -11.17 -4.61 -4.03
C ASN A 20 -12.08 -3.73 -3.17
N ILE A 21 -11.68 -3.45 -1.93
CA ILE A 21 -12.42 -2.53 -1.02
C ILE A 21 -12.48 -1.13 -1.61
N MET A 22 -11.38 -0.69 -2.22
CA MET A 22 -11.24 0.63 -2.82
C MET A 22 -12.05 0.83 -4.10
N ARG A 23 -12.30 -0.26 -4.84
CA ARG A 23 -13.18 -0.27 -6.02
C ARG A 23 -14.67 -0.36 -5.65
N ALA A 24 -15.00 -0.72 -4.42
CA ALA A 24 -16.38 -0.83 -3.98
C ALA A 24 -17.00 0.56 -3.76
N GLN A 25 -18.33 0.66 -3.90
CA GLN A 25 -19.07 1.88 -3.56
C GLN A 25 -18.85 2.28 -2.09
N ASP A 26 -18.88 3.60 -1.83
CA ASP A 26 -18.63 4.20 -0.51
C ASP A 26 -19.75 3.87 0.49
N THR A 27 -19.72 2.64 0.97
CA THR A 27 -20.67 2.08 1.93
C THR A 27 -20.02 2.00 3.31
N ASP A 28 -20.82 2.06 4.36
CA ASP A 28 -20.32 1.89 5.74
C ASP A 28 -19.61 0.54 5.93
N ALA A 29 -20.06 -0.49 5.21
CA ALA A 29 -19.39 -1.79 5.17
C ALA A 29 -17.99 -1.71 4.54
N ALA A 30 -17.81 -0.98 3.43
CA ALA A 30 -16.51 -0.75 2.81
C ALA A 30 -15.58 0.06 3.73
N LYS A 31 -16.09 1.12 4.36
CA LYS A 31 -15.34 1.93 5.36
C LYS A 31 -14.86 1.06 6.52
N THR A 32 -15.74 0.22 7.06
CA THR A 32 -15.40 -0.72 8.14
C THR A 32 -14.31 -1.69 7.72
N ARG A 33 -14.43 -2.30 6.54
CA ARG A 33 -13.40 -3.21 6.01
C ARG A 33 -12.06 -2.50 5.76
N LYS A 34 -12.08 -1.28 5.22
CA LYS A 34 -10.87 -0.45 5.02
C LYS A 34 -10.15 -0.21 6.35
N LYS A 35 -10.89 0.17 7.40
CA LYS A 35 -10.33 0.41 8.74
C LYS A 35 -9.67 -0.85 9.33
N ILE A 36 -10.35 -2.00 9.25
CA ILE A 36 -9.82 -3.28 9.76
C ILE A 36 -8.55 -3.67 8.99
N LEU A 37 -8.56 -3.53 7.67
CA LEU A 37 -7.41 -3.87 6.84
C LEU A 37 -6.22 -2.92 7.06
N TYR A 38 -6.47 -1.62 7.23
CA TYR A 38 -5.44 -0.65 7.60
C TYR A 38 -4.80 -0.99 8.94
N GLN A 39 -5.59 -1.39 9.93
CA GLN A 39 -5.05 -1.79 11.22
C GLN A 39 -4.10 -2.98 11.08
N GLU A 40 -4.45 -3.96 10.24
CA GLU A 40 -3.59 -5.11 10.00
C GLU A 40 -2.30 -4.74 9.26
N LEU A 41 -2.38 -3.94 8.21
CA LEU A 41 -1.19 -3.44 7.50
C LEU A 41 -0.27 -2.66 8.46
N ALA A 42 -0.84 -1.84 9.34
CA ALA A 42 -0.08 -1.11 10.35
C ALA A 42 0.59 -2.04 11.38
N ASN A 43 -0.08 -3.13 11.78
CA ASN A 43 0.49 -4.12 12.68
C ASN A 43 1.68 -4.83 12.04
N ARG A 44 1.58 -5.22 10.77
CA ARG A 44 2.67 -5.85 10.01
C ARG A 44 3.84 -4.90 9.79
N ASN A 45 3.55 -3.66 9.40
CA ASN A 45 4.57 -2.62 9.30
C ASN A 45 5.36 -2.51 10.62
N ARG A 46 4.66 -2.38 11.75
CA ARG A 46 5.29 -2.29 13.07
C ARG A 46 6.10 -3.55 13.42
N ALA A 47 5.62 -4.72 13.04
CA ALA A 47 6.34 -5.97 13.24
C ALA A 47 7.67 -5.99 12.45
N LEU A 48 7.64 -5.63 11.15
CA LEU A 48 8.86 -5.51 10.34
C LEU A 48 9.83 -4.48 10.94
N CYS A 49 9.33 -3.28 11.26
CA CYS A 49 10.13 -2.19 11.81
C CYS A 49 10.66 -2.47 13.23
N SER A 50 10.11 -3.46 13.94
CA SER A 50 10.66 -3.95 15.22
C SER A 50 11.65 -5.10 15.06
N GLY A 51 11.99 -5.48 13.82
CA GLY A 51 12.95 -6.55 13.52
C GLY A 51 12.36 -7.95 13.59
N LYS A 52 11.03 -8.10 13.66
CA LYS A 52 10.40 -9.42 13.56
C LYS A 52 10.53 -9.96 12.14
N ASN A 53 10.82 -11.24 12.03
CA ASN A 53 10.76 -11.95 10.76
C ASN A 53 9.28 -12.15 10.38
N ILE A 54 8.82 -11.42 9.36
CA ILE A 54 7.46 -11.51 8.83
C ILE A 54 7.51 -11.60 7.30
N ASP A 55 6.38 -12.00 6.71
CA ASP A 55 6.20 -12.01 5.26
C ASP A 55 6.36 -10.61 4.66
N VAL A 56 7.44 -10.42 3.90
CA VAL A 56 7.69 -9.23 3.07
C VAL A 56 7.17 -9.50 1.67
N MET A 57 6.41 -8.56 1.15
CA MET A 57 5.79 -8.72 -0.15
C MET A 57 6.83 -8.72 -1.28
N PRO A 58 6.76 -9.68 -2.23
CA PRO A 58 7.67 -9.73 -3.37
C PRO A 58 7.30 -8.65 -4.39
N SER A 59 7.80 -7.44 -4.17
CA SER A 59 7.54 -6.26 -5.01
C SER A 59 8.80 -5.43 -5.15
N ASP A 60 9.00 -4.82 -6.32
CA ASP A 60 10.15 -3.94 -6.62
C ASP A 60 10.12 -2.61 -5.84
N GLY A 61 9.03 -2.35 -5.12
CA GLY A 61 8.90 -1.18 -4.26
C GLY A 61 7.46 -0.85 -3.90
N ALA A 62 7.25 0.32 -3.28
CA ALA A 62 5.93 0.74 -2.82
C ALA A 62 4.95 1.01 -3.97
N LEU A 63 5.39 1.59 -5.09
CA LEU A 63 4.51 1.83 -6.24
C LEU A 63 3.96 0.52 -6.79
N SER A 64 4.84 -0.44 -7.08
CA SER A 64 4.47 -1.81 -7.50
C SER A 64 3.60 -2.50 -6.46
N ALA A 65 3.88 -2.28 -5.17
CA ALA A 65 3.10 -2.89 -4.09
C ALA A 65 1.64 -2.43 -4.05
N PHE A 66 1.39 -1.19 -4.45
CA PHE A 66 0.06 -0.63 -4.64
C PHE A 66 -0.46 -0.82 -6.08
N GLY A 67 0.18 -1.66 -6.89
CA GLY A 67 -0.23 -1.98 -8.25
C GLY A 67 -0.01 -0.84 -9.27
N TYR A 68 0.84 0.14 -8.97
CA TYR A 68 1.18 1.20 -9.91
C TYR A 68 2.18 0.70 -10.95
N HIS A 69 1.71 0.55 -12.19
CA HIS A 69 2.54 0.21 -13.36
C HIS A 69 2.14 1.06 -14.56
N VAL A 70 3.12 1.53 -15.33
CA VAL A 70 2.96 2.33 -16.56
C VAL A 70 3.75 1.69 -17.70
N GLY A 71 3.41 1.99 -18.95
CA GLY A 71 4.02 1.36 -20.14
C GLY A 71 3.12 0.33 -20.81
N ASP A 72 3.71 -0.56 -21.62
CA ASP A 72 2.98 -1.61 -22.34
C ASP A 72 2.27 -2.56 -21.37
N GLY A 73 0.93 -2.66 -21.51
CA GLY A 73 0.08 -3.42 -20.59
C GLY A 73 -0.15 -2.77 -19.22
N GLY A 74 0.38 -1.56 -18.99
CA GLY A 74 0.21 -0.80 -17.75
C GLY A 74 -1.10 -0.02 -17.66
N ILE A 75 -1.23 0.79 -16.61
CA ILE A 75 -2.44 1.57 -16.34
C ILE A 75 -2.55 2.75 -17.31
N THR A 76 -3.48 2.65 -18.24
CA THR A 76 -3.71 3.67 -19.28
C THR A 76 -4.52 4.86 -18.75
N ARG A 77 -5.47 4.64 -17.84
CA ARG A 77 -6.37 5.69 -17.32
C ARG A 77 -5.72 6.52 -16.22
N ALA A 78 -5.67 7.84 -16.41
CA ALA A 78 -5.10 8.78 -15.44
C ALA A 78 -5.79 8.72 -14.06
N GLU A 79 -7.11 8.59 -14.04
CA GLU A 79 -7.91 8.49 -12.82
C GLU A 79 -7.51 7.28 -11.97
N GLN A 80 -7.27 6.13 -12.60
CA GLN A 80 -6.83 4.92 -11.90
C GLN A 80 -5.43 5.09 -11.31
N ARG A 81 -4.52 5.75 -12.04
CA ARG A 81 -3.19 6.08 -11.51
C ARG A 81 -3.29 7.00 -10.30
N GLN A 82 -4.08 8.08 -10.41
CA GLN A 82 -4.28 9.02 -9.31
C GLN A 82 -4.88 8.34 -8.09
N LEU A 83 -5.85 7.44 -8.29
CA LEU A 83 -6.48 6.69 -7.22
C LEU A 83 -5.47 5.84 -6.44
N ILE A 84 -4.59 5.11 -7.15
CA ILE A 84 -3.51 4.33 -6.54
C ILE A 84 -2.54 5.23 -5.76
N LEU A 85 -2.15 6.36 -6.33
CA LEU A 85 -1.25 7.31 -5.67
C LEU A 85 -1.87 7.89 -4.39
N THR A 86 -3.17 8.20 -4.40
CA THR A 86 -3.92 8.60 -3.20
C THR A 86 -3.83 7.52 -2.12
N TYR A 87 -3.97 6.25 -2.51
CA TYR A 87 -3.92 5.14 -1.55
C TYR A 87 -2.54 4.90 -0.98
N LEU A 88 -1.49 5.06 -1.79
CA LEU A 88 -0.12 5.03 -1.29
C LEU A 88 0.11 6.10 -0.22
N LEU A 89 -0.52 7.28 -0.35
CA LEU A 89 -0.43 8.33 0.67
C LEU A 89 -1.24 7.99 1.92
N GLU A 90 -2.45 7.47 1.79
CA GLU A 90 -3.38 7.27 2.91
C GLU A 90 -3.21 5.96 3.70
N ALA A 91 -2.69 4.92 3.06
CA ALA A 91 -2.61 3.60 3.67
C ALA A 91 -1.29 3.42 4.46
N PRO A 92 -1.32 2.67 5.58
CA PRO A 92 -0.12 2.12 6.17
C PRO A 92 0.69 1.35 5.14
N MET A 93 2.01 1.53 5.15
CA MET A 93 2.86 0.85 4.17
C MET A 93 2.87 -0.65 4.46
N PRO A 94 2.54 -1.53 3.51
CA PRO A 94 2.76 -2.96 3.68
C PRO A 94 4.26 -3.25 3.90
N PRO A 95 4.62 -4.40 4.49
CA PRO A 95 6.01 -4.86 4.53
C PRO A 95 6.53 -5.05 3.09
N VAL A 96 7.43 -4.18 2.63
CA VAL A 96 7.93 -4.18 1.24
C VAL A 96 9.44 -4.02 1.19
N VAL A 97 10.09 -4.79 0.31
CA VAL A 97 11.55 -4.81 0.10
C VAL A 97 12.32 -5.22 1.37
N ASP A 98 12.45 -4.30 2.32
CA ASP A 98 13.08 -4.52 3.62
C ASP A 98 12.58 -3.47 4.64
N ARG A 99 13.15 -3.53 5.86
CA ARG A 99 12.83 -2.63 6.96
C ARG A 99 13.13 -1.17 6.61
N ASP A 100 14.35 -0.86 6.18
CA ASP A 100 14.82 0.51 5.97
C ASP A 100 14.07 1.18 4.81
N TYR A 101 13.79 0.41 3.77
CA TYR A 101 12.95 0.82 2.65
C TYR A 101 11.52 1.13 3.10
N THR A 102 10.92 0.25 3.92
CA THR A 102 9.57 0.43 4.44
C THR A 102 9.48 1.65 5.37
N GLU A 103 10.40 1.78 6.33
CA GLU A 103 10.46 2.89 7.29
C GLU A 103 10.65 4.24 6.59
N SER A 104 11.49 4.29 5.57
CA SER A 104 11.77 5.55 4.86
C SER A 104 10.56 6.10 4.09
N TRP A 105 9.48 5.34 3.91
CA TRP A 105 8.20 5.88 3.43
C TRP A 105 7.42 6.69 4.48
N GLY A 106 7.74 6.58 5.77
CA GLY A 106 7.13 7.36 6.84
C GLY A 106 5.67 7.01 7.11
N PHE A 107 4.97 7.85 7.88
CA PHE A 107 3.57 7.63 8.25
C PHE A 107 2.58 8.00 7.14
N PRO A 108 1.36 7.41 7.14
CA PRO A 108 0.29 7.84 6.24
C PRO A 108 0.04 9.35 6.30
N SER A 109 -0.20 9.95 5.14
CA SER A 109 -0.51 11.36 4.94
C SER A 109 0.55 12.36 5.45
N SER A 110 1.74 11.89 5.85
CA SER A 110 2.83 12.77 6.30
C SER A 110 3.44 13.57 5.15
N ILE A 111 4.13 14.66 5.49
CA ILE A 111 4.92 15.43 4.52
C ILE A 111 6.03 14.54 3.92
N SER A 112 6.75 13.77 4.75
CA SER A 112 7.81 12.86 4.29
C SER A 112 7.32 11.82 3.29
N ARG A 113 6.11 11.27 3.49
CA ARG A 113 5.45 10.33 2.56
C ARG A 113 5.18 10.97 1.21
N LYS A 114 4.65 12.19 1.21
CA LYS A 114 4.37 12.98 -0.02
C LYS A 114 5.67 13.31 -0.76
N GLU A 115 6.69 13.78 -0.05
CA GLU A 115 7.98 14.11 -0.64
C GLU A 115 8.67 12.88 -1.24
N LYS A 116 8.65 11.74 -0.54
CA LYS A 116 9.22 10.50 -1.08
C LYS A 116 8.46 10.03 -2.32
N LEU A 117 7.13 10.14 -2.33
CA LEU A 117 6.35 9.83 -3.53
C LEU A 117 6.76 10.72 -4.71
N LEU A 118 6.84 12.04 -4.49
CA LEU A 118 7.26 12.98 -5.54
C LEU A 118 8.67 12.67 -6.06
N ARG A 119 9.64 12.39 -5.18
CA ARG A 119 11.00 11.99 -5.59
C ARG A 119 10.98 10.71 -6.43
N THR A 120 10.20 9.72 -6.00
CA THR A 120 10.08 8.44 -6.71
C THR A 120 9.48 8.65 -8.11
N LEU A 121 8.40 9.42 -8.23
CA LEU A 121 7.76 9.72 -9.51
C LEU A 121 8.68 10.54 -10.44
N LYS A 122 9.43 11.50 -9.90
CA LYS A 122 10.43 12.26 -10.68
C LYS A 122 11.51 11.34 -11.24
N GLY A 123 12.04 10.43 -10.43
CA GLY A 123 13.03 9.44 -10.87
C GLY A 123 12.52 8.58 -12.02
N LEU A 124 11.25 8.15 -11.96
CA LEU A 124 10.62 7.37 -13.03
C LEU A 124 10.36 8.16 -14.32
N ALA A 125 10.12 9.47 -14.22
CA ALA A 125 9.89 10.31 -15.40
C ALA A 125 11.18 10.79 -16.08
N SER A 126 12.31 10.69 -15.38
CA SER A 126 13.63 11.12 -15.88
C SER A 126 14.53 9.97 -16.36
N GLY A 127 14.13 8.72 -16.13
CA GLY A 127 14.76 7.52 -16.69
C GLY A 127 14.07 7.08 -17.96
#